data_AF-A0A849DGR3-F1
#
_entry.id   AF-A0A849DGR3-F1
#
_cell.length_a   1.000
_cell.length_b   1.000
_cell.length_c   1.000
_cell.angle_alpha   90.00
_cell.angle_beta   90.00
_cell.angle_gamma   90.00
#
_symmetry.space_group_name_H-M   'P 1'
#
loop_
_entity.id
_entity.type
_entity.pdbx_description
1 polymer ?
#
loop_
_entity_poly.entity_id
_entity_poly.type
_entity_poly.pdbx_seq_one_letter_code
_entity_poly.pdbx_strand_id
1 'polypeptide(L)'
;MRPTLAAESLRANLTQYLTTTFGLTDDSMRAGLAAFLTHPEQGIFRGPYLRIRTPFRPANDGWRHHLEWAPSDWTPWGHQAKAFERLSTLHGPAQPTLVTTGTGSGKTEAFLVPILDHCRRVRRQGRPGVKAILLYPMNALATDQTNRIDAFLQDPELTDVTAGLYIG
;
A
#
# COMPACT_ATOMS: atom_id res chain seq x y z
N MET A 1 15.41 -13.72 5.79
CA MET A 1 14.68 -14.35 6.93
C MET A 1 13.75 -15.41 6.36
N ARG A 2 13.80 -16.66 6.82
CA ARG A 2 12.85 -17.70 6.38
C ARG A 2 11.52 -17.50 7.15
N PRO A 3 10.39 -17.23 6.49
CA PRO A 3 9.13 -16.89 7.16
C PRO A 3 8.66 -17.97 8.15
N THR A 4 8.94 -19.23 7.85
CA THR A 4 8.64 -20.37 8.72
C THR A 4 9.43 -20.31 10.03
N LEU A 5 10.74 -20.07 9.96
CA LEU A 5 11.59 -19.91 11.15
C LEU A 5 11.18 -18.69 11.96
N ALA A 6 10.83 -17.59 11.30
CA ALA A 6 10.35 -16.38 11.99
C ALA A 6 9.04 -16.64 12.75
N ALA A 7 8.10 -17.38 12.14
CA ALA A 7 6.85 -17.76 12.78
C ALA A 7 7.07 -18.68 14.00
N GLU A 8 8.00 -19.64 13.90
CA GLU A 8 8.38 -20.50 15.02
C GLU A 8 9.00 -19.71 16.17
N SER A 9 9.95 -18.80 15.87
CA SER A 9 10.56 -17.93 16.89
C SER A 9 9.52 -17.02 17.55
N LEU A 10 8.58 -16.46 16.77
CA LEU A 10 7.52 -15.60 17.30
C LEU A 10 6.58 -16.38 18.23
N ARG A 11 6.22 -17.61 17.85
CA ARG A 11 5.43 -18.53 18.70
C ARG A 11 6.13 -18.80 20.02
N ALA A 12 7.40 -19.21 19.97
CA ALA A 12 8.19 -19.50 21.17
C ALA A 12 8.27 -18.28 22.11
N ASN A 13 8.61 -17.12 21.55
CA ASN A 13 8.76 -15.89 22.33
C ASN A 13 7.45 -15.42 22.97
N LEU A 14 6.32 -15.47 22.23
CA LEU A 14 5.01 -15.11 22.77
C LEU A 14 4.55 -16.07 23.87
N THR A 15 4.73 -17.37 23.69
CA THR A 15 4.43 -18.36 24.73
C THR A 15 5.28 -18.12 25.98
N GLN A 16 6.59 -17.90 25.81
CA GLN A 16 7.48 -17.59 26.93
C GLN A 16 7.04 -16.32 27.64
N TYR A 17 6.84 -15.21 26.90
CA TYR A 17 6.39 -13.94 27.46
C TYR A 17 5.12 -14.12 28.30
N LEU A 18 4.05 -14.70 27.73
CA LEU A 18 2.79 -14.89 28.44
C LEU A 18 2.95 -15.76 29.69
N THR A 19 3.66 -16.88 29.59
CA THR A 19 3.90 -17.75 30.76
C THR A 19 4.74 -17.09 31.86
N THR A 20 5.63 -16.16 31.51
CA THR A 20 6.37 -15.36 32.49
C THR A 20 5.57 -14.20 33.07
N THR A 21 4.75 -13.52 32.25
CA THR A 21 3.95 -12.36 32.67
C THR A 21 2.86 -12.74 33.67
N PHE A 22 2.23 -13.90 33.51
CA PHE A 22 1.22 -14.38 34.46
C PHE A 22 1.81 -14.89 35.79
N GLY A 23 3.14 -14.89 35.95
CA GLY A 23 3.79 -15.04 37.25
C GLY A 23 3.45 -16.33 38.01
N LEU A 24 3.15 -17.43 37.29
CA LEU A 24 2.74 -18.68 37.91
C LEU A 24 3.90 -19.28 38.71
N THR A 25 3.76 -19.31 40.04
CA THR A 25 4.72 -19.89 40.99
C THR A 25 4.74 -21.41 40.99
N ASP A 26 3.68 -22.03 40.47
CA ASP A 26 3.54 -23.48 40.31
C ASP A 26 3.92 -23.90 38.89
N ASP A 27 4.95 -24.75 38.80
CA ASP A 27 5.45 -25.31 37.53
C ASP A 27 4.37 -26.11 36.78
N SER A 28 3.44 -26.75 37.50
CA SER A 28 2.35 -27.51 36.89
C SER A 28 1.34 -26.58 36.19
N MET A 29 1.01 -25.43 36.80
CA MET A 29 0.16 -24.42 36.18
C MET A 29 0.84 -23.75 34.99
N ARG A 30 2.14 -23.47 35.08
CA ARG A 30 2.93 -22.93 33.97
C ARG A 30 2.94 -23.87 32.76
N ALA A 31 3.14 -25.16 33.01
CA ALA A 31 3.09 -26.19 31.97
C ALA A 31 1.69 -26.30 31.35
N GLY A 32 0.63 -26.24 32.18
CA GLY A 32 -0.76 -26.25 31.72
C GLY A 32 -1.09 -25.05 30.82
N LEU A 33 -0.68 -23.84 31.20
CA LEU A 33 -0.87 -22.63 30.40
C LEU A 33 -0.10 -22.70 29.08
N ALA A 34 1.17 -23.15 29.10
CA ALA A 34 1.95 -23.33 27.89
C ALA A 34 1.30 -24.35 26.93
N ALA A 35 0.82 -25.48 27.46
CA ALA A 35 0.11 -26.51 26.69
C ALA A 35 -1.20 -25.98 26.09
N PHE A 36 -1.97 -25.20 26.85
CA PHE A 36 -3.19 -24.54 26.36
C PHE A 36 -2.90 -23.55 25.22
N LEU A 37 -1.95 -22.63 25.41
CA LEU A 37 -1.60 -21.62 24.40
C LEU A 37 -1.09 -22.26 23.10
N THR A 38 -0.36 -23.36 23.20
CA THR A 38 0.24 -24.06 22.07
C THR A 38 -0.60 -25.19 21.50
N HIS A 39 -1.80 -25.45 22.06
CA HIS A 39 -2.69 -26.53 21.62
C HIS A 39 -3.02 -26.40 20.12
N PRO A 40 -2.89 -27.48 19.33
CA PRO A 40 -3.01 -27.40 17.86
C PRO A 40 -4.39 -26.91 17.39
N GLU A 41 -5.46 -27.24 18.12
CA GLU A 41 -6.84 -26.87 17.71
C GLU A 41 -7.50 -25.76 18.55
N GLN A 42 -7.04 -25.56 19.79
CA GLN A 42 -7.70 -24.68 20.76
C GLN A 42 -6.77 -23.57 21.25
N GLY A 43 -5.48 -23.66 20.90
CA GLY A 43 -4.49 -22.65 21.24
C GLY A 43 -4.60 -21.41 20.36
N ILE A 44 -3.74 -20.46 20.65
CA ILE A 44 -3.76 -19.13 20.00
C ILE A 44 -3.00 -19.11 18.68
N PHE A 45 -2.21 -20.16 18.38
CA PHE A 45 -1.43 -20.26 17.16
C PHE A 45 -2.09 -21.20 16.16
N ARG A 46 -2.69 -20.64 15.11
CA ARG A 46 -3.37 -21.39 14.04
C ARG A 46 -2.45 -21.81 12.88
N GLY A 47 -1.14 -21.60 13.02
CA GLY A 47 -0.13 -21.89 12.00
C GLY A 47 0.08 -20.76 10.98
N PRO A 48 1.03 -20.95 10.04
CA PRO A 48 1.29 -19.97 9.00
C PRO A 48 0.18 -20.01 7.94
N TYR A 49 -0.52 -18.89 7.76
CA TYR A 49 -1.46 -18.73 6.66
C TYR A 49 -0.70 -18.37 5.38
N LEU A 50 -0.65 -19.30 4.42
CA LEU A 50 -0.15 -19.00 3.08
C LEU A 50 -1.31 -18.51 2.21
N ARG A 51 -1.23 -17.24 1.78
CA ARG A 51 -2.18 -16.67 0.83
C ARG A 51 -1.53 -16.53 -0.54
N ILE A 52 -1.87 -17.43 -1.46
CA ILE A 52 -1.46 -17.32 -2.86
C ILE A 52 -2.55 -16.50 -3.58
N ARG A 53 -2.15 -15.40 -4.23
CA ARG A 53 -3.03 -14.67 -5.14
C ARG A 53 -2.47 -14.78 -6.54
N THR A 54 -3.34 -14.94 -7.52
CA THR A 54 -2.96 -14.74 -8.93
C THR A 54 -2.48 -13.31 -9.12
N PRO A 55 -1.35 -13.09 -9.83
CA PRO A 55 -0.91 -11.75 -10.15
C PRO A 55 -1.96 -11.03 -10.99
N PHE A 56 -1.99 -9.70 -10.88
CA PHE A 56 -2.84 -8.90 -11.77
C PHE A 56 -2.34 -9.02 -13.21
N ARG A 57 -3.25 -8.86 -14.17
CA ARG A 57 -2.89 -8.86 -15.59
C ARG A 57 -2.31 -7.48 -15.95
N PRO A 58 -1.15 -7.42 -16.62
CA PRO A 58 -0.64 -6.18 -17.21
C PRO A 58 -1.70 -5.54 -18.11
N ALA A 59 -1.65 -4.22 -18.25
CA ALA A 59 -2.48 -3.51 -19.21
C ALA A 59 -2.11 -3.92 -20.64
N ASN A 60 -3.12 -3.88 -21.51
CA ASN A 60 -2.88 -4.00 -22.95
C ASN A 60 -2.17 -2.74 -23.47
N ASP A 61 -1.64 -2.83 -24.68
CA ASP A 61 -1.06 -1.69 -25.38
C ASP A 61 -2.04 -0.51 -25.48
N GLY A 62 -1.47 0.68 -25.63
CA GLY A 62 -2.23 1.91 -25.79
C GLY A 62 -2.42 2.69 -24.50
N TRP A 63 -2.36 2.11 -23.29
CA TRP A 63 -2.59 2.84 -22.02
C TRP A 63 -1.83 4.18 -21.91
N ARG A 64 -0.64 4.28 -22.53
CA ARG A 64 0.21 5.47 -22.54
C ARG A 64 -0.43 6.67 -23.23
N HIS A 65 -1.38 6.50 -24.15
CA HIS A 65 -2.01 7.61 -24.86
C HIS A 65 -2.84 8.54 -23.95
N HIS A 66 -3.16 8.10 -22.73
CA HIS A 66 -3.86 8.90 -21.74
C HIS A 66 -2.96 9.79 -20.89
N LEU A 67 -1.63 9.69 -20.99
CA LEU A 67 -0.70 10.36 -20.08
C LEU A 67 0.48 10.94 -20.84
N GLU A 68 0.94 12.14 -20.49
CA GLU A 68 2.23 12.64 -20.98
C GLU A 68 3.39 12.06 -20.17
N TRP A 69 3.21 11.89 -18.87
CA TRP A 69 4.18 11.33 -17.93
C TRP A 69 3.68 10.04 -17.26
N ALA A 70 4.60 9.10 -17.11
CA ALA A 70 4.46 7.90 -16.29
C ALA A 70 5.88 7.42 -15.90
N PRO A 71 6.05 6.68 -14.79
CA PRO A 71 7.34 6.12 -14.40
C PRO A 71 8.01 5.33 -15.53
N SER A 72 9.34 5.43 -15.64
CA SER A 72 10.14 4.65 -16.60
C SER A 72 10.11 3.15 -16.26
N ASP A 73 10.31 2.31 -17.29
CA ASP A 73 10.38 0.84 -17.18
C ASP A 73 9.21 0.18 -16.42
N TRP A 74 8.04 0.83 -16.46
CA TRP A 74 6.86 0.39 -15.73
C TRP A 74 5.68 0.13 -16.67
N THR A 75 5.04 -1.02 -16.48
CA THR A 75 3.77 -1.36 -17.13
C THR A 75 2.66 -1.41 -16.07
N PRO A 76 1.60 -0.61 -16.21
CA PRO A 76 0.49 -0.62 -15.27
C PRO A 76 -0.31 -1.92 -15.37
N TRP A 77 -1.04 -2.25 -14.32
CA TRP A 77 -2.09 -3.27 -14.36
C TRP A 77 -3.30 -2.78 -15.14
N GLY A 78 -4.09 -3.69 -15.72
CA GLY A 78 -5.26 -3.31 -16.52
C GLY A 78 -6.27 -2.40 -15.81
N HIS A 79 -6.44 -2.57 -14.49
CA HIS A 79 -7.32 -1.70 -13.70
C HIS A 79 -6.76 -0.29 -13.50
N GLN A 80 -5.43 -0.14 -13.46
CA GLN A 80 -4.76 1.16 -13.40
C GLN A 80 -4.89 1.87 -14.74
N ALA A 81 -4.62 1.17 -15.86
CA ALA A 81 -4.83 1.73 -17.20
C ALA A 81 -6.26 2.21 -17.43
N LYS A 82 -7.27 1.44 -16.99
CA LYS A 82 -8.67 1.86 -17.04
C LYS A 82 -8.97 3.08 -16.15
N ALA A 83 -8.25 3.24 -15.04
CA ALA A 83 -8.34 4.44 -14.23
C ALA A 83 -7.70 5.64 -14.94
N PHE A 84 -6.59 5.46 -15.67
CA PHE A 84 -5.92 6.53 -16.42
C PHE A 84 -6.80 7.08 -17.52
N GLU A 85 -7.50 6.21 -18.27
CA GLU A 85 -8.49 6.62 -19.27
C GLU A 85 -9.53 7.58 -18.70
N ARG A 86 -10.00 7.32 -17.48
CA ARG A 86 -11.07 8.09 -16.85
C ARG A 86 -10.58 9.32 -16.09
N LEU A 87 -9.44 9.21 -15.41
CA LEU A 87 -8.92 10.24 -14.53
C LEU A 87 -7.99 11.22 -15.25
N SER A 88 -7.45 10.83 -16.41
CA SER A 88 -6.62 11.72 -17.21
C SER A 88 -7.41 12.96 -17.60
N THR A 89 -6.70 14.08 -17.53
CA THR A 89 -7.20 15.38 -17.99
C THR A 89 -6.54 15.83 -19.30
N LEU A 90 -5.85 14.91 -19.98
CA LEU A 90 -5.10 15.21 -21.20
C LEU A 90 -6.04 15.55 -22.36
N HIS A 91 -7.09 14.74 -22.53
CA HIS A 91 -8.04 14.83 -23.64
C HIS A 91 -9.42 15.36 -23.23
N GLY A 92 -9.59 15.78 -21.96
CA GLY A 92 -10.88 16.21 -21.43
C GLY A 92 -10.86 16.41 -19.92
N PRO A 93 -12.03 16.63 -19.28
CA PRO A 93 -12.12 16.66 -17.83
C PRO A 93 -12.03 15.24 -17.24
N ALA A 94 -11.47 15.14 -16.03
CA ALA A 94 -11.45 13.89 -15.28
C ALA A 94 -12.88 13.43 -14.93
N GLN A 95 -13.13 12.13 -15.03
CA GLN A 95 -14.41 11.52 -14.71
C GLN A 95 -14.40 10.94 -13.29
N PRO A 96 -15.49 11.10 -12.51
CA PRO A 96 -15.63 10.45 -11.20
C PRO A 96 -15.39 8.95 -11.31
N THR A 97 -14.45 8.41 -10.54
CA THR A 97 -13.99 7.03 -10.70
C THR A 97 -13.86 6.35 -9.35
N LEU A 98 -14.52 5.19 -9.21
CA LEU A 98 -14.38 4.30 -8.07
C LEU A 98 -13.48 3.12 -8.45
N VAL A 99 -12.35 2.95 -7.76
CA VAL A 99 -11.41 1.85 -8.00
C VAL A 99 -11.62 0.75 -6.96
N THR A 100 -12.31 -0.33 -7.35
CA THR A 100 -12.59 -1.48 -6.47
C THR A 100 -11.61 -2.64 -6.74
N THR A 101 -10.52 -2.71 -5.97
CA THR A 101 -9.54 -3.80 -6.08
C THR A 101 -8.98 -4.20 -4.70
N GLY A 102 -8.44 -5.42 -4.60
CA GLY A 102 -7.90 -5.98 -3.36
C GLY A 102 -6.73 -5.19 -2.76
N THR A 103 -6.42 -5.39 -1.48
CA THR A 103 -5.22 -4.82 -0.84
C THR A 103 -3.95 -5.23 -1.59
N GLY A 104 -3.01 -4.29 -1.78
CA GLY A 104 -1.75 -4.54 -2.50
C GLY A 104 -1.87 -4.61 -4.02
N SER A 105 -3.02 -4.26 -4.60
CA SER A 105 -3.24 -4.29 -6.06
C SER A 105 -2.58 -3.16 -6.84
N GLY A 106 -2.08 -2.12 -6.17
CA GLY A 106 -1.64 -0.89 -6.81
C GLY A 106 -2.77 0.12 -7.04
N LYS A 107 -3.75 0.20 -6.13
CA LYS A 107 -4.78 1.26 -6.13
C LYS A 107 -4.17 2.65 -6.12
N THR A 108 -3.06 2.82 -5.40
CA THR A 108 -2.39 4.10 -5.25
C THR A 108 -1.94 4.63 -6.62
N GLU A 109 -1.23 3.81 -7.41
CA GLU A 109 -0.79 4.18 -8.75
C GLU A 109 -1.97 4.47 -9.69
N ALA A 110 -3.11 3.78 -9.50
CA ALA A 110 -4.30 3.97 -10.34
C ALA A 110 -4.81 5.42 -10.34
N PHE A 111 -4.66 6.14 -9.22
CA PHE A 111 -5.03 7.56 -9.15
C PHE A 111 -3.82 8.51 -9.10
N LEU A 112 -2.69 8.11 -8.52
CA LEU A 112 -1.53 9.01 -8.37
C LEU A 112 -0.92 9.37 -9.72
N VAL A 113 -0.75 8.40 -10.62
CA VAL A 113 -0.11 8.64 -11.91
C VAL A 113 -0.83 9.71 -12.74
N PRO A 114 -2.16 9.63 -12.98
CA PRO A 114 -2.87 10.67 -13.72
C PRO A 114 -2.92 12.01 -12.97
N ILE A 115 -2.88 12.02 -11.62
CA ILE A 115 -2.80 13.25 -10.84
C ILE A 115 -1.45 13.93 -11.01
N LEU A 116 -0.34 13.19 -10.90
CA LEU A 116 1.02 13.73 -11.06
C LEU A 116 1.25 14.24 -12.48
N ASP A 117 0.79 13.49 -13.50
CA ASP A 117 0.78 13.93 -14.89
C ASP A 117 0.03 15.27 -15.06
N HIS A 118 -1.18 15.38 -14.47
CA HIS A 118 -1.95 16.62 -14.47
C HIS A 118 -1.21 17.76 -13.78
N CYS A 119 -0.67 17.54 -12.58
CA CYS A 119 0.09 18.54 -11.83
C CYS A 119 1.27 19.08 -12.63
N ARG A 120 2.09 18.19 -13.20
CA ARG A 120 3.24 18.53 -14.06
C ARG A 120 2.79 19.37 -15.26
N ARG A 121 1.78 18.90 -15.99
CA ARG A 121 1.30 19.56 -17.21
C ARG A 121 0.73 20.95 -16.94
N VAL A 122 -0.12 21.09 -15.91
CA VAL A 122 -0.69 22.39 -15.53
C VAL A 122 0.37 23.34 -14.99
N ARG A 123 1.36 22.84 -14.25
CA ARG A 123 2.49 23.64 -13.78
C ARG A 123 3.32 24.19 -14.93
N ARG A 124 3.63 23.37 -15.95
CA ARG A 124 4.34 23.80 -17.16
C ARG A 124 3.58 24.83 -17.99
N GLN A 125 2.25 24.86 -17.90
CA GLN A 125 1.42 25.91 -18.48
C GLN A 125 1.45 27.23 -17.67
N GLY A 126 2.32 27.34 -16.66
CA GLY A 126 2.46 28.55 -15.85
C GLY A 126 1.30 28.80 -14.89
N ARG A 127 0.51 27.76 -14.54
CA ARG A 127 -0.66 27.89 -13.66
C ARG A 127 -0.34 27.41 -12.24
N PRO A 128 0.16 28.28 -11.33
CA PRO A 128 0.52 27.90 -9.96
C PRO A 128 -0.71 27.52 -9.10
N GLY A 129 -0.48 26.96 -7.91
CA GLY A 129 -1.51 26.62 -6.92
C GLY A 129 -1.80 25.11 -6.80
N VAL A 130 -2.67 24.75 -5.86
CA VAL A 130 -3.05 23.36 -5.56
C VAL A 130 -3.86 22.76 -6.71
N LYS A 131 -3.49 21.55 -7.17
CA LYS A 131 -4.16 20.84 -8.28
C LYS A 131 -4.90 19.58 -7.84
N ALA A 132 -4.50 19.00 -6.71
CA ALA A 132 -5.13 17.84 -6.14
C ALA A 132 -5.03 17.89 -4.61
N ILE A 133 -6.05 17.31 -3.96
CA ILE A 133 -6.07 17.06 -2.52
C ILE A 133 -6.31 15.56 -2.35
N LEU A 134 -5.41 14.89 -1.63
CA LEU A 134 -5.53 13.47 -1.31
C LEU A 134 -5.99 13.37 0.16
N LEU A 135 -7.12 12.70 0.37
CA LEU A 135 -7.70 12.53 1.69
C LEU A 135 -7.47 11.10 2.17
N TYR A 136 -6.90 10.96 3.36
CA TYR A 136 -6.68 9.68 4.02
C TYR A 136 -7.40 9.67 5.37
N PRO A 137 -7.98 8.52 5.77
CA PRO A 137 -8.79 8.45 6.99
C PRO A 137 -7.98 8.49 8.29
N MET A 138 -6.65 8.34 8.22
CA MET A 138 -5.77 8.28 9.39
C MET A 138 -4.44 8.97 9.11
N ASN A 139 -3.89 9.68 10.10
CA ASN A 139 -2.59 10.35 9.99
C ASN A 139 -1.47 9.37 9.60
N ALA A 140 -1.44 8.18 10.19
CA ALA A 140 -0.45 7.15 9.87
C ALA A 140 -0.50 6.72 8.39
N LEU A 141 -1.70 6.63 7.80
CA LEU A 141 -1.85 6.34 6.37
C LEU A 141 -1.41 7.53 5.52
N ALA A 142 -1.74 8.76 5.93
CA ALA A 142 -1.29 9.94 5.23
C ALA A 142 0.25 10.02 5.18
N THR A 143 0.92 9.77 6.31
CA THR A 143 2.39 9.74 6.39
C THR A 143 3.01 8.66 5.51
N ASP A 144 2.48 7.43 5.51
CA ASP A 144 2.95 6.35 4.62
C ASP A 144 2.82 6.75 3.14
N GLN A 145 1.71 7.38 2.78
CA GLN A 145 1.48 7.83 1.40
C GLN A 145 2.33 9.04 1.03
N THR A 146 2.70 9.92 1.97
CA THR A 146 3.68 10.99 1.73
C THR A 146 5.01 10.42 1.27
N ASN A 147 5.58 9.44 1.98
CA ASN A 147 6.83 8.80 1.59
C ASN A 147 6.75 8.20 0.17
N ARG A 148 5.59 7.62 -0.17
CA ARG A 148 5.36 7.06 -1.52
C ARG A 148 5.29 8.14 -2.59
N ILE A 149 4.63 9.26 -2.31
CA ILE A 149 4.60 10.42 -3.21
C ILE A 149 6.00 10.99 -3.39
N ASP A 150 6.77 11.14 -2.31
CA ASP A 150 8.14 11.65 -2.34
C ASP A 150 9.04 10.79 -3.24
N ALA A 151 8.83 9.47 -3.26
CA ALA A 151 9.52 8.56 -4.17
C ALA A 151 9.18 8.84 -5.65
N PHE A 152 7.93 9.14 -5.98
CA PHE A 152 7.58 9.58 -7.35
C PHE A 152 8.21 10.92 -7.68
N LEU A 153 8.23 11.87 -6.74
CA LEU A 153 8.80 13.21 -6.94
C LEU A 153 10.33 13.23 -7.12
N GLN A 154 11.02 12.10 -6.91
CA GLN A 154 12.43 11.96 -7.31
C GLN A 154 12.63 11.85 -8.83
N ASP A 155 11.56 11.60 -9.59
CA ASP A 155 11.63 11.58 -11.05
C ASP A 155 11.98 12.99 -11.59
N PRO A 156 13.05 13.14 -12.40
CA PRO A 156 13.43 14.42 -12.98
C PRO A 156 12.32 15.11 -13.78
N GLU A 157 11.38 14.37 -14.34
CA GLU A 157 10.23 14.94 -15.05
C GLU A 157 9.21 15.62 -14.13
N LEU A 158 9.28 15.37 -12.81
CA LEU A 158 8.40 15.92 -11.79
C LEU A 158 9.05 17.01 -10.92
N THR A 159 10.23 17.51 -11.29
CA THR A 159 10.99 18.52 -10.52
C THR A 159 10.17 19.77 -10.13
N ASP A 160 9.21 20.17 -10.96
CA ASP A 160 8.36 21.35 -10.71
C ASP A 160 7.10 21.06 -9.88
N VAL A 161 6.86 19.79 -9.53
CA VAL A 161 5.70 19.34 -8.76
C VAL A 161 6.11 19.18 -7.29
N THR A 162 5.33 19.76 -6.40
CA THR A 162 5.54 19.63 -4.95
C THR A 162 4.34 18.99 -4.29
N ALA A 163 4.59 18.31 -3.18
CA ALA A 163 3.56 17.77 -2.30
C ALA A 163 3.82 18.23 -0.85
N GLY A 164 2.76 18.29 -0.06
CA GLY A 164 2.85 18.63 1.36
C GLY A 164 1.86 17.79 2.16
N LEU A 165 2.25 17.44 3.38
CA LEU A 165 1.37 16.76 4.33
C LEU A 165 0.71 17.80 5.24
N TYR A 166 -0.61 17.81 5.27
CA TYR A 166 -1.38 18.60 6.22
C TYR A 166 -2.01 17.65 7.26
N ILE A 167 -1.42 17.66 8.45
CA ILE A 167 -1.93 17.00 9.66
C ILE A 167 -2.07 18.12 10.69
N GLY A 168 -3.27 18.29 11.24
CA GLY A 168 -3.63 19.41 12.10
C GLY A 168 -2.70 19.60 13.30
#